data_AF-A0A939L465-F1
#
_entry.id   AF-A0A939L465-F1
#
_cell.length_a   1.000
_cell.length_b   1.000
_cell.length_c   1.000
_cell.angle_alpha   90.00
_cell.angle_beta   90.00
_cell.angle_gamma   90.00
#
_symmetry.space_group_name_H-M   'P 1'
#
loop_
_entity.id
_entity.type
_entity.pdbx_description
1 polymer ?
#
loop_
_entity_poly.entity_id
_entity_poly.type
_entity_poly.pdbx_seq_one_letter_code
_entity_poly.pdbx_strand_id
1 'polypeptide(L)'
;DLDARVLMLGAPMARFTAFHLADLRMPDVRISEFRCRGPEGWLSFKAPYLDDLHFADLGVQVLRAATGVTSARIGTAECHLIPVREAVDLAEYFLRRART
;
A
#
# COMPACT_ATOMS: atom_id res chain seq x y z
N ASP A 1 -3.86 -11.69 -8.40
CA ASP A 1 -4.47 -12.95 -8.87
C ASP A 1 -5.92 -13.15 -8.45
N LEU A 2 -6.30 -13.02 -7.17
CA LEU A 2 -7.67 -13.29 -6.70
C LEU A 2 -8.68 -12.12 -6.82
N ASP A 3 -8.29 -11.01 -7.43
CA ASP A 3 -9.11 -9.79 -7.57
C ASP A 3 -9.75 -9.30 -6.25
N ALA A 4 -8.95 -9.32 -5.18
CA ALA A 4 -9.38 -8.98 -3.84
C ALA A 4 -9.82 -7.52 -3.71
N ARG A 5 -10.67 -7.27 -2.70
CA ARG A 5 -11.04 -5.94 -2.22
C ARG A 5 -10.61 -5.76 -0.77
N VAL A 6 -10.24 -4.54 -0.41
CA VAL A 6 -9.91 -4.15 0.97
C VAL A 6 -10.95 -3.15 1.45
N LEU A 7 -11.46 -3.38 2.66
CA LEU A 7 -12.32 -2.43 3.35
C LEU A 7 -11.49 -1.55 4.27
N MET A 8 -11.42 -0.26 3.95
CA MET A 8 -10.91 0.78 4.85
C MET A 8 -12.09 1.28 5.69
N LEU A 9 -12.20 0.80 6.94
CA LEU A 9 -13.27 1.17 7.87
C LEU A 9 -12.77 2.25 8.84
N GLY A 10 -13.02 3.52 8.53
CA GLY A 10 -12.53 4.65 9.34
C GLY A 10 -11.00 4.82 9.38
N ALA A 11 -10.27 3.99 8.63
CA ALA A 11 -8.82 4.06 8.52
C ALA A 11 -8.41 4.97 7.35
N PRO A 12 -7.41 5.84 7.54
CA PRO A 12 -6.91 6.66 6.45
C PRO A 12 -6.12 5.81 5.43
N MET A 13 -6.01 6.30 4.19
CA MET A 13 -5.19 5.64 3.16
C MET A 13 -3.71 5.49 3.53
N ALA A 14 -3.21 6.28 4.49
CA ALA A 14 -1.89 6.08 5.09
C ALA A 14 -1.70 4.69 5.73
N ARG A 15 -2.79 3.93 5.97
CA ARG A 15 -2.76 2.55 6.50
C ARG A 15 -3.07 1.48 5.44
N PHE A 16 -3.14 1.84 4.17
CA PHE A 16 -3.44 0.92 3.07
C PHE A 16 -2.19 0.12 2.67
N THR A 17 -1.89 -0.94 3.42
CA THR A 17 -0.67 -1.74 3.27
C THR A 17 -0.47 -2.35 1.88
N ALA A 18 -1.53 -2.50 1.09
CA ALA A 18 -1.41 -2.98 -0.30
C ALA A 18 -0.57 -2.04 -1.18
N PHE A 19 -0.37 -0.77 -0.82
CA PHE A 19 0.56 0.11 -1.53
C PHE A 19 2.01 -0.37 -1.47
N HIS A 20 2.42 -1.14 -0.46
CA HIS A 20 3.74 -1.76 -0.46
C HIS A 20 3.94 -2.72 -1.63
N LEU A 21 2.88 -3.30 -2.20
CA LEU A 21 3.02 -4.09 -3.42
C LEU A 21 3.48 -3.24 -4.61
N ALA A 22 3.08 -1.96 -4.67
CA ALA A 22 3.56 -1.02 -5.67
C ALA A 22 5.02 -0.63 -5.39
N ASP A 23 5.39 -0.38 -4.14
CA ASP A 23 6.79 -0.13 -3.74
C ASP A 23 7.72 -1.27 -4.16
N LEU A 24 7.30 -2.51 -3.92
CA LEU A 24 8.05 -3.72 -4.27
C LEU A 24 8.28 -3.89 -5.79
N ARG A 25 7.47 -3.24 -6.62
CA ARG A 25 7.59 -3.27 -8.09
C ARG A 25 8.46 -2.13 -8.64
N MET A 26 8.91 -1.22 -7.77
CA MET A 26 9.80 -0.14 -8.18
C MET A 26 11.20 -0.68 -8.47
N PRO A 27 11.86 -0.24 -9.55
CA PRO A 27 13.17 -0.77 -9.95
C PRO A 27 14.29 -0.39 -8.96
N ASP A 28 14.07 0.62 -8.13
CA ASP A 28 15.01 1.18 -7.16
C ASP A 28 14.72 0.74 -5.71
N VAL A 29 13.92 -0.32 -5.50
CA VAL A 29 13.62 -0.81 -4.16
C VAL A 29 14.92 -1.19 -3.42
N ARG A 30 15.14 -0.55 -2.27
CA ARG A 30 16.36 -0.76 -1.47
C ARG A 30 16.25 -2.05 -0.69
N ILE A 31 17.35 -2.80 -0.58
CA ILE A 31 17.45 -3.97 0.30
C ILE A 31 18.22 -3.58 1.56
N SER A 32 17.70 -3.95 2.73
CA SER A 32 18.35 -3.77 4.03
C SER A 32 18.46 -5.10 4.77
N GLU A 33 19.41 -5.19 5.69
CA GLU A 33 19.46 -6.28 6.67
C GLU A 33 18.51 -5.96 7.84
N PHE A 34 17.75 -6.96 8.25
CA PHE A 34 16.83 -6.93 9.38
C PHE A 34 17.15 -8.09 10.32
N ARG A 35 16.73 -7.95 11.58
CA ARG A 35 16.87 -9.00 12.59
C ARG A 35 15.56 -9.21 13.33
N CYS A 36 15.17 -10.47 13.51
CA CYS A 36 14.02 -10.83 14.33
C CYS A 36 14.40 -11.96 15.30
N ARG A 37 13.64 -12.09 16.39
CA ARG A 37 13.81 -13.18 17.36
C ARG A 37 12.82 -14.29 17.03
N GLY A 38 13.35 -15.45 16.60
CA GLY A 38 12.59 -16.68 16.42
C GLY A 38 12.74 -17.64 17.60
N PRO A 39 12.12 -18.83 17.52
CA PRO A 39 12.22 -19.88 18.55
C PRO A 39 13.67 -20.32 18.84
N GLU A 40 14.51 -20.36 17.80
CA GLU A 40 15.92 -20.78 17.86
C GLU A 40 16.91 -19.62 18.17
N GLY A 41 16.39 -18.43 18.46
CA GLY A 41 17.20 -17.24 18.73
C GLY A 41 17.12 -16.15 17.65
N TRP A 42 18.16 -15.32 17.56
CA TRP A 42 18.18 -14.19 16.63
C TRP A 42 18.46 -14.66 15.20
N LEU A 43 17.56 -14.29 14.27
CA LEU A 43 17.71 -14.51 12.84
C LEU A 43 17.99 -13.18 12.15
N SER A 44 19.03 -13.16 11.31
CA SER A 44 19.33 -12.03 10.41
C SER A 44 18.91 -12.39 8.99
N PHE A 45 18.28 -11.47 8.27
CA PHE A 45 17.83 -11.68 6.90
C PHE A 45 17.85 -10.37 6.11
N LYS A 46 17.95 -10.46 4.78
CA LYS A 46 17.85 -9.32 3.87
C LYS A 46 16.43 -9.24 3.30
N ALA A 47 15.86 -8.05 3.31
CA ALA A 47 14.52 -7.80 2.77
C ALA A 47 14.43 -6.38 2.17
N PRO A 48 13.43 -6.12 1.32
CA PRO A 48 13.08 -4.77 0.90
C PRO A 48 12.88 -3.83 2.09
N TYR A 49 13.50 -2.66 2.04
CA TYR A 49 13.25 -1.56 2.96
C TYR A 49 12.05 -0.79 2.44
N LEU A 50 10.94 -0.88 3.18
CA LEU A 50 9.67 -0.25 2.84
C LEU A 50 9.29 0.73 3.96
N ASP A 51 8.78 1.89 3.58
CA ASP A 51 8.18 2.87 4.48
C ASP A 51 6.83 3.34 3.93
N ASP A 52 5.97 3.87 4.81
CA ASP A 52 4.60 4.27 4.50
C ASP A 52 4.41 5.80 4.47
N LEU A 53 5.51 6.57 4.50
CA LEU A 53 5.45 8.03 4.64
C LEU A 53 4.72 8.70 3.47
N HIS A 54 4.82 8.12 2.28
CA HIS A 54 4.21 8.64 1.06
C HIS A 54 2.75 8.18 0.84
N PHE A 55 2.22 7.28 1.69
CA PHE A 55 0.91 6.66 1.47
C PHE A 55 -0.26 7.64 1.57
N ALA A 56 -0.14 8.69 2.38
CA ALA A 56 -1.20 9.68 2.51
C ALA A 56 -1.45 10.41 1.17
N ASP A 57 -0.39 10.93 0.56
CA ASP A 57 -0.47 11.66 -0.71
C ASP A 57 -0.81 10.73 -1.89
N LEU A 58 -0.21 9.53 -1.90
CA LEU A 58 -0.50 8.50 -2.89
C LEU A 58 -1.97 8.07 -2.82
N GLY A 59 -2.49 7.91 -1.60
CA GLY A 59 -3.89 7.59 -1.34
C GLY A 59 -4.86 8.62 -1.93
N VAL A 60 -4.55 9.91 -1.82
CA VAL A 60 -5.36 10.98 -2.42
C VAL A 60 -5.36 10.87 -3.95
N GLN A 61 -4.21 10.60 -4.57
CA GLN A 61 -4.12 10.45 -6.02
C GLN A 61 -4.89 9.22 -6.51
N VAL A 62 -4.73 8.08 -5.84
CA VAL A 62 -5.42 6.83 -6.16
C VAL A 62 -6.92 6.97 -5.98
N LEU A 63 -7.41 7.50 -4.85
CA LEU A 63 -8.86 7.68 -4.62
C LEU A 63 -9.52 8.63 -5.64
N ARG A 64 -8.77 9.61 -6.18
CA ARG A 64 -9.28 10.51 -7.22
C ARG A 64 -9.33 9.85 -8.60
N ALA A 65 -8.39 8.96 -8.90
CA ALA A 65 -8.26 8.34 -10.22
C ALA A 65 -9.02 7.01 -10.34
N ALA A 66 -9.20 6.29 -9.23
CA ALA A 66 -9.86 4.99 -9.22
C ALA A 66 -11.35 5.11 -9.50
N THR A 67 -11.85 4.17 -10.31
CA THR A 67 -13.25 4.09 -10.75
C THR A 67 -14.00 2.98 -10.03
N GLY A 68 -13.31 1.95 -9.55
CA GLY A 68 -13.92 0.81 -8.86
C GLY A 68 -14.07 0.96 -7.35
N VAL A 69 -13.67 2.11 -6.77
CA VAL A 69 -13.79 2.40 -5.34
C VAL A 69 -15.22 2.77 -4.99
N THR A 70 -15.77 2.10 -3.98
CA THR A 70 -17.04 2.49 -3.37
C THR A 70 -16.77 3.21 -2.05
N SER A 71 -17.24 4.46 -1.94
CA SER A 71 -17.12 5.28 -0.73
C SER A 71 -18.47 5.42 -0.05
N ALA A 72 -18.51 5.21 1.26
CA ALA A 72 -19.71 5.33 2.06
C ALA A 72 -19.38 5.63 3.52
N ARG A 73 -20.38 6.04 4.29
CA ARG A 73 -20.26 6.13 5.75
C ARG A 73 -20.85 4.88 6.41
N ILE A 74 -20.11 4.28 7.33
CA ILE A 74 -20.61 3.21 8.21
C ILE A 74 -20.67 3.79 9.63
N GLY A 75 -21.88 4.08 10.10
CA GLY A 75 -22.07 4.94 11.26
C GLY A 75 -21.50 6.33 10.99
N THR A 76 -20.58 6.79 11.84
CA THR A 76 -19.90 8.08 11.66
C THR A 76 -18.60 7.96 10.87
N ALA A 77 -18.11 6.76 10.59
CA ALA A 77 -16.81 6.52 9.95
C ALA A 77 -16.89 6.66 8.43
N GLU A 78 -15.97 7.42 7.85
CA GLU A 78 -15.72 7.42 6.40
C GLU A 78 -15.06 6.10 5.99
N CYS A 79 -15.61 5.45 4.97
CA CYS A 79 -15.19 4.11 4.56
C CYS A 79 -15.00 4.01 3.05
N HIS A 80 -14.06 3.15 2.65
CA HIS A 80 -13.80 2.84 1.24
C HIS A 80 -13.68 1.32 1.05
N LEU A 81 -14.42 0.78 0.09
CA LEU A 81 -14.21 -0.57 -0.43
C LEU A 81 -13.40 -0.46 -1.72
N ILE A 82 -12.14 -0.92 -1.67
CA ILE A 82 -11.13 -0.63 -2.69
C ILE A 82 -10.73 -1.91 -3.42
N PRO A 83 -10.84 -1.98 -4.77
CA PRO A 83 -10.24 -3.06 -5.56
C PRO A 83 -8.71 -3.00 -5.47
N VAL A 84 -8.08 -4.06 -4.96
CA VAL A 84 -6.63 -4.07 -4.70
C VAL A 84 -5.84 -3.95 -6.00
N ARG A 85 -6.26 -4.64 -7.06
CA ARG A 85 -5.58 -4.60 -8.36
C ARG A 85 -5.51 -3.18 -8.92
N GLU A 86 -6.67 -2.53 -9.06
CA GLU A 86 -6.77 -1.16 -9.57
C GLU A 86 -5.95 -0.17 -8.72
N ALA A 87 -6.06 -0.25 -7.40
CA ALA A 87 -5.33 0.63 -6.50
C ALA A 87 -3.81 0.47 -6.60
N VAL A 88 -3.31 -0.76 -6.71
CA VAL A 88 -1.88 -1.05 -6.85
C VAL A 88 -1.37 -0.61 -8.23
N ASP A 89 -2.12 -0.84 -9.29
CA ASP A 89 -1.72 -0.46 -10.65
C ASP A 89 -1.66 1.08 -10.80
N LEU A 90 -2.63 1.81 -10.22
CA LEU A 90 -2.59 3.27 -10.15
C LEU A 90 -1.44 3.78 -9.28
N ALA A 91 -1.22 3.16 -8.12
CA ALA A 91 -0.11 3.51 -7.24
C ALA A 91 1.23 3.36 -7.97
N GLU A 92 1.43 2.24 -8.66
CA GLU A 92 2.62 1.97 -9.46
C GLU A 92 2.83 3.05 -10.54
N TYR A 93 1.77 3.42 -11.25
CA TYR A 93 1.82 4.49 -12.25
C TYR A 93 2.27 5.83 -11.64
N PHE A 94 1.68 6.26 -10.52
CA PHE A 94 2.04 7.53 -9.89
C PHE A 94 3.47 7.52 -9.33
N LEU A 95 3.89 6.41 -8.71
CA LEU A 95 5.24 6.23 -8.19
C LEU A 95 6.30 6.30 -9.30
N ARG A 96 6.04 5.69 -10.47
CA ARG A 96 6.94 5.78 -11.64
C ARG A 96 7.03 7.20 -12.17
N ARG A 97 5.90 7.89 -12.28
CA ARG A 97 5.84 9.28 -12.76
C ARG A 97 6.57 10.28 -11.85
N ALA A 98 6.61 10.04 -10.55
CA ALA A 98 7.32 10.92 -9.61
C ALA A 98 8.86 10.75 -9.68
N ARG A 99 9.35 9.70 -10.35
CA ARG A 99 10.78 9.39 -10.51
C ARG A 99 11.37 9.86 -11.84
N THR A 100 10.54 10.28 -12.78
CA THR A 100 10.95 10.87 -14.07
C THR A 100 11.06 12.38 -13.97
#